data_AF-A0A952ICM0-F1
#
_entry.id   AF-A0A952ICM0-F1
#
_cell.length_a   1.000
_cell.length_b   1.000
_cell.length_c   1.000
_cell.angle_alpha   90.00
_cell.angle_beta   90.00
_cell.angle_gamma   90.00
#
_symmetry.space_group_name_H-M   'P 1'
#
loop_
_entity.id
_entity.type
_entity.pdbx_description
1 polymer ?
#
loop_
_entity_poly.entity_id
_entity_poly.type
_entity_poly.pdbx_seq_one_letter_code
_entity_poly.pdbx_strand_id
1 'polypeptide(L)'
;MGVLAVRLQGLNKELLWDGEKMEFTNLTDNDSIKMVVKDSFEMKDGRPHFQKSMTDPISAKPFAKELIKHTYRAPWKLPDMPK
;
A
#
# COMPACT_ATOMS: atom_id res chain seq x y z
N MET A 1 1.58 5.65 12.10
CA MET A 1 1.19 6.50 10.95
C MET A 1 2.25 6.60 9.86
N GLY A 2 3.50 6.98 10.16
CA GLY A 2 4.49 7.36 9.12
C GLY A 2 4.67 6.38 7.95
N VAL A 3 4.87 5.08 8.20
CA VAL A 3 5.14 4.11 7.13
C VAL A 3 3.89 3.74 6.32
N LEU A 4 2.69 3.81 6.92
CA LEU A 4 1.43 3.44 6.27
C LEU A 4 1.04 4.47 5.21
N ALA A 5 1.13 5.76 5.53
CA ALA A 5 0.76 6.84 4.63
C ALA A 5 1.59 6.83 3.34
N VAL A 6 2.89 6.53 3.43
CA VAL A 6 3.78 6.42 2.26
C VAL A 6 3.34 5.30 1.32
N ARG A 7 2.89 4.16 1.86
CA ARG A 7 2.38 3.04 1.06
C ARG A 7 1.05 3.33 0.36
N LEU A 8 0.32 4.34 0.84
CA LEU A 8 -0.95 4.81 0.28
C LEU A 8 -0.80 6.11 -0.52
N GLN A 9 0.43 6.62 -0.70
CA GLN A 9 0.70 7.88 -1.40
C GLN A 9 0.16 7.89 -2.84
N GLY A 10 0.06 6.73 -3.49
CA GLY A 10 -0.51 6.59 -4.84
C GLY A 10 -1.97 7.03 -4.99
N LEU A 11 -2.69 7.26 -3.88
CA LEU A 11 -4.04 7.83 -3.90
C LEU A 11 -4.07 9.33 -4.21
N ASN A 12 -2.93 10.03 -4.12
CA ASN A 12 -2.80 11.46 -4.40
C ASN A 12 -3.83 12.33 -3.65
N LYS A 13 -4.12 11.98 -2.40
CA LYS A 13 -5.04 12.70 -1.52
C LYS A 13 -4.54 12.73 -0.10
N GLU A 14 -5.02 13.69 0.67
CA GLU A 14 -4.75 13.75 2.11
C GLU A 14 -5.42 12.57 2.81
N LEU A 15 -4.76 11.95 3.79
CA LEU A 15 -5.25 10.79 4.52
C LEU A 15 -5.61 11.18 5.95
N LEU A 16 -6.88 10.98 6.32
CA LEU A 16 -7.38 11.26 7.66
C LEU A 16 -7.29 10.00 8.52
N TRP A 17 -6.65 10.09 9.67
CA TRP A 17 -6.36 8.95 10.54
C TRP A 17 -7.06 9.08 11.89
N ASP A 18 -7.75 8.01 12.27
CA ASP A 18 -8.29 7.79 13.61
C ASP A 18 -7.33 6.87 14.37
N GLY A 19 -6.65 7.41 15.38
CA GLY A 19 -5.66 6.67 16.18
C GLY A 19 -6.27 5.72 17.20
N GLU A 20 -7.50 5.97 17.66
CA GLU A 20 -8.17 5.10 18.63
C GLU A 20 -8.71 3.86 17.95
N LYS A 21 -9.34 4.05 16.77
CA LYS A 21 -9.87 2.94 15.97
C LYS A 21 -8.83 2.29 15.07
N MET A 22 -7.65 2.91 14.93
CA MET A 22 -6.57 2.47 14.05
C MET A 22 -7.05 2.32 12.60
N GLU A 23 -7.64 3.38 12.03
CA GLU A 23 -8.17 3.35 10.66
C GLU A 23 -8.06 4.69 9.92
N PHE A 24 -8.13 4.62 8.58
CA PHE A 24 -8.28 5.81 7.75
C PHE A 24 -9.75 6.08 7.47
N THR A 25 -10.25 7.25 7.86
CA THR A 25 -11.69 7.57 7.84
C THR A 25 -12.17 8.05 6.47
N ASN A 26 -11.26 8.47 5.59
CA ASN A 26 -11.59 9.03 4.29
C ASN A 26 -11.26 8.11 3.11
N LEU A 27 -11.16 6.79 3.33
CA LEU A 27 -11.04 5.79 2.26
C LEU A 27 -12.42 5.27 1.84
N THR A 28 -12.68 5.32 0.55
CA THR A 28 -13.89 4.81 -0.10
C THR A 28 -13.62 3.49 -0.83
N ASP A 29 -14.67 2.76 -1.20
CA ASP A 29 -14.51 1.47 -1.88
C ASP A 29 -14.01 1.62 -3.34
N ASN A 30 -14.12 2.83 -3.90
CA ASN A 30 -13.60 3.19 -5.23
C ASN A 30 -12.12 3.59 -5.22
N ASP A 31 -11.53 3.86 -4.05
CA ASP A 31 -10.13 4.20 -3.93
C ASP A 31 -9.29 2.95 -4.24
N SER A 32 -8.47 3.05 -5.28
CA SER A 32 -7.54 1.98 -5.67
C SER A 32 -6.14 2.51 -5.85
N ILE A 33 -5.16 1.68 -5.53
CA ILE A 33 -3.74 1.96 -5.67
C ILE A 33 -3.12 0.98 -6.66
N LYS A 34 -2.04 1.42 -7.31
CA LYS A 34 -1.19 0.58 -8.15
C LYS A 34 0.23 0.68 -7.62
N MET A 35 0.93 -0.45 -7.63
CA MET A 35 2.33 -0.53 -7.22
C MET A 35 3.19 -0.94 -8.41
N VAL A 36 4.41 -0.42 -8.48
CA VAL A 36 5.38 -0.84 -9.50
C VAL A 36 5.86 -2.24 -9.13
N VAL A 37 5.58 -3.22 -9.99
CA VAL A 37 6.06 -4.60 -9.86
C VAL A 37 7.47 -4.73 -10.41
N LYS A 38 7.72 -4.08 -11.55
CA LYS A 38 8.99 -4.14 -12.25
C LYS A 38 9.29 -2.78 -12.88
N ASP A 39 10.51 -2.32 -12.73
CA ASP A 39 11.04 -1.19 -13.48
C ASP A 39 12.16 -1.72 -14.37
N SER A 40 11.89 -1.85 -15.67
CA SER A 40 12.87 -2.35 -16.63
C SER A 40 13.55 -1.16 -17.30
N PHE A 41 14.87 -1.20 -17.35
CA PHE A 41 15.68 -0.22 -18.05
C PHE A 41 16.13 -0.78 -19.40
N GLU A 42 15.88 -0.03 -20.47
CA GLU A 42 16.31 -0.38 -21.82
C GLU A 42 16.94 0.84 -22.51
N MET A 43 18.06 0.64 -23.20
CA MET A 43 18.62 1.63 -24.12
C MET A 43 18.07 1.40 -25.52
N LYS A 44 17.27 2.35 -26.03
CA LYS A 44 16.79 2.35 -27.43
C LYS A 44 17.43 3.53 -28.15
N ASP A 45 18.20 3.25 -29.21
CA ASP A 45 18.91 4.25 -30.02
C ASP A 45 19.77 5.23 -29.22
N GLY A 46 20.49 4.71 -28.21
CA GLY A 46 21.36 5.53 -27.34
C GLY A 46 20.61 6.41 -26.34
N ARG A 47 19.28 6.29 -26.23
CA ARG A 47 18.46 7.01 -25.25
C ARG A 47 17.93 6.04 -24.17
N PRO A 48 18.03 6.42 -22.88
CA PRO A 48 17.48 5.61 -21.80
C PRO A 48 15.96 5.61 -21.83
N HIS A 49 15.37 4.42 -21.76
CA HIS A 49 13.93 4.22 -21.64
C HIS A 49 13.62 3.38 -20.40
N PHE A 50 12.61 3.80 -19.64
CA PHE A 50 12.16 3.11 -18.43
C PHE A 50 10.76 2.57 -18.66
N GLN A 51 10.61 1.26 -18.58
CA GLN A 51 9.32 0.60 -18.71
C GLN A 51 8.89 0.03 -17.36
N LYS A 52 7.90 0.69 -16.75
CA LYS A 52 7.31 0.29 -15.48
C LYS A 52 6.11 -0.60 -15.70
N SER A 53 6.15 -1.81 -15.17
CA SER A 53 5.00 -2.69 -15.06
C SER A 53 4.33 -2.46 -13.70
N MET A 54 3.04 -2.13 -13.73
CA MET A 54 2.22 -1.89 -12.54
C MET A 54 1.40 -3.12 -12.18
N THR A 55 1.02 -3.25 -10.90
CA THR A 55 0.01 -4.22 -10.47
C THR A 55 -1.36 -3.87 -11.03
N ASP A 56 -2.27 -4.84 -11.01
CA ASP A 56 -3.70 -4.57 -11.09
C ASP A 56 -4.14 -3.59 -9.98
N PRO A 57 -5.22 -2.81 -10.19
CA PRO A 57 -5.74 -1.92 -9.16
C PRO A 57 -6.11 -2.70 -7.89
N ILE A 58 -5.47 -2.35 -6.78
CA ILE A 58 -5.75 -2.93 -5.46
C ILE A 58 -6.66 -1.94 -4.71
N SER A 59 -7.77 -2.41 -4.13
CA SER A 59 -8.61 -1.56 -3.30
C SER A 59 -7.85 -1.08 -2.06
N ALA A 60 -7.83 0.23 -1.83
CA ALA A 60 -7.00 0.85 -0.81
C ALA A 60 -7.48 0.55 0.62
N LYS A 61 -8.79 0.40 0.81
CA LYS A 61 -9.41 0.15 2.12
C LYS A 61 -9.04 -1.21 2.73
N PRO A 62 -9.21 -2.37 2.04
CA PRO A 62 -8.74 -3.65 2.57
C PRO A 62 -7.22 -3.69 2.67
N PHE A 63 -6.50 -3.06 1.71
CA PHE A 63 -5.05 -2.97 1.76
C PHE A 63 -4.56 -2.23 3.01
N ALA A 64 -5.17 -1.10 3.36
CA ALA A 64 -4.83 -0.35 4.57
C ALA A 64 -5.11 -1.16 5.85
N LYS A 65 -6.26 -1.85 5.93
CA LYS A 65 -6.60 -2.72 7.07
C LYS A 65 -5.57 -3.83 7.26
N GLU A 66 -5.15 -4.46 6.17
CA GLU A 66 -4.14 -5.53 6.18
C GLU A 66 -2.76 -5.01 6.59
N LEU A 67 -2.40 -3.77 6.23
CA LEU A 67 -1.16 -3.15 6.68
C LEU A 67 -1.19 -2.78 8.18
N ILE A 68 -2.36 -2.42 8.71
CA ILE A 68 -2.54 -2.05 10.13
C ILE A 68 -2.55 -3.31 11.00
N LYS A 69 -3.27 -4.34 10.58
CA LYS A 69 -3.37 -5.62 11.27
C LYS A 69 -3.24 -6.74 10.25
N HIS A 70 -2.02 -7.22 10.10
CA HIS A 70 -1.69 -8.25 9.12
C HIS A 70 -2.28 -9.61 9.51
N THR A 71 -2.89 -10.26 8.52
CA THR A 71 -3.36 -11.63 8.63
C THR A 71 -2.21 -12.57 8.29
N TYR A 72 -1.50 -13.02 9.32
CA TYR A 72 -0.39 -13.94 9.15
C TYR A 72 -0.85 -15.30 8.61
N ARG A 73 -0.06 -15.86 7.71
CA ARG A 73 -0.25 -17.23 7.21
C ARG A 73 0.06 -18.24 8.33
N ALA A 74 -0.78 -19.25 8.51
CA ALA A 74 -0.51 -20.32 9.49
C ALA A 74 0.82 -21.04 9.21
N PRO A 75 1.59 -21.43 10.25
CA PRO A 75 1.29 -21.37 11.68
C PRO A 75 1.73 -20.07 12.38
N TRP A 76 2.16 -19.04 11.63
CA TRP A 76 2.68 -17.81 12.21
C TRP A 76 1.58 -17.03 12.92
N LYS A 77 1.84 -16.62 14.17
CA LYS A 77 0.96 -15.76 14.96
C LYS A 77 1.79 -14.74 15.73
N LEU A 78 1.31 -13.50 15.78
CA LEU A 78 1.92 -12.48 16.62
C LEU A 78 1.71 -12.84 18.11
N PRO A 79 2.74 -12.78 18.96
CA PRO A 79 2.57 -12.93 20.40
C PRO A 79 1.68 -11.81 20.96
N ASP A 80 0.95 -12.12 22.03
CA ASP A 80 0.08 -11.13 22.68
C ASP A 80 0.91 -9.98 23.26
N MET A 81 0.34 -8.77 23.27
CA MET A 81 1.02 -7.62 23.85
C MET A 81 1.25 -7.84 25.36
N PRO A 82 2.45 -7.47 25.88
CA PRO A 82 2.69 -7.48 27.32
C PRO A 82 1.75 -6.50 28.03
N LYS A 83 1.39 -6.84 29.28
CA LYS A 83 0.54 -6.00 30.14
C LYS A 83 1.32 -4.84 30.74
#